data_AF-A0A0T9QL07-F1
#
_entry.id   AF-A0A0T9QL07-F1
#
_cell.length_a   1.000
_cell.length_b   1.000
_cell.length_c   1.000
_cell.angle_alpha   90.00
_cell.angle_beta   90.00
_cell.angle_gamma   90.00
#
_symmetry.space_group_name_H-M   'P 1'
#
loop_
_entity.id
_entity.type
_entity.pdbx_description
1 polymer ?
#
loop_
_entity_poly.entity_id
_entity_poly.type
_entity_poly.pdbx_seq_one_letter_code
_entity_poly.pdbx_strand_id
1 'polypeptide(L)' 'MKSNQLEDVTCQVRQAQAVLAMWLELATSNKSDISDKIGAIITLLDGVPEAMISANSKLADYIFKEYKESKK' A
#
# COMPACT_ATOMS: atom_id res chain seq x y z
N MET A 1 -19.00 0.51 -12.06
CA MET A 1 -18.30 1.26 -10.98
C MET A 1 -17.29 0.32 -10.37
N LYS A 2 -16.00 0.67 -10.36
CA LYS A 2 -15.00 -0.14 -9.64
C LYS A 2 -15.33 -0.01 -8.15
N SER A 3 -15.59 -1.13 -7.50
CA SER A 3 -15.65 -1.18 -6.04
C SER A 3 -14.27 -0.74 -5.55
N ASN A 4 -14.16 0.47 -5.01
CA ASN A 4 -12.93 0.95 -4.37
C ASN A 4 -12.89 0.34 -2.95
N GLN A 5 -12.84 -0.98 -2.83
CA GLN A 5 -12.54 -1.58 -1.54
C GLN A 5 -11.09 -1.24 -1.24
N LEU A 6 -10.83 -0.59 -0.10
CA LEU A 6 -9.48 -0.22 0.35
C LEU A 6 -8.49 -1.40 0.34
N GLU A 7 -9.01 -2.63 0.45
CA GLU A 7 -8.30 -3.88 0.25
C GLU A 7 -7.71 -4.02 -1.17
N ASP A 8 -8.45 -3.66 -2.21
CA ASP A 8 -7.98 -3.68 -3.60
C ASP A 8 -6.83 -2.70 -3.81
N VAL A 9 -6.93 -1.51 -3.22
CA VAL A 9 -5.89 -0.47 -3.31
C VAL A 9 -4.64 -0.88 -2.53
N THR A 10 -4.80 -1.50 -1.35
CA THR A 10 -3.69 -2.07 -0.58
C THR A 10 -2.96 -3.15 -1.38
N CYS A 11 -3.72 -4.03 -2.05
CA CYS A 11 -3.18 -5.09 -2.89
C CYS A 11 -2.38 -4.52 -4.08
N GLN A 12 -2.88 -3.45 -4.70
CA GLN A 12 -2.17 -2.76 -5.78
C GLN A 12 -0.82 -2.19 -5.33
N VAL A 13 -0.74 -1.60 -4.14
CA VAL A 13 0.53 -1.08 -3.59
C VAL A 13 1.52 -2.22 -3.37
N ARG A 14 1.08 -3.34 -2.77
CA ARG A 14 1.95 -4.53 -2.59
C ARG A 14 2.43 -5.10 -3.92
N GLN A 15 1.56 -5.17 -4.93
CA GLN A 15 1.93 -5.62 -6.27
C GLN A 15 2.95 -4.68 -6.92
N ALA A 16 2.78 -3.36 -6.80
CA ALA A 16 3.74 -2.39 -7.30
C ALA A 16 5.12 -2.55 -6.64
N GLN A 17 5.17 -2.75 -5.32
CA GLN A 17 6.42 -3.03 -4.60
C GLN A 17 7.09 -4.32 -5.09
N ALA A 18 6.33 -5.38 -5.36
CA ALA A 18 6.87 -6.64 -5.89
C ALA A 18 7.46 -6.47 -7.30
N VAL A 19 6.78 -5.72 -8.18
CA VAL A 19 7.29 -5.41 -9.52
C VAL A 19 8.57 -4.57 -9.45
N LEU A 20 8.61 -3.58 -8.56
CA LEU A 20 9.80 -2.76 -8.36
C LEU A 20 10.98 -3.58 -7.81
N ALA A 21 10.73 -4.50 -6.88
CA ALA A 21 11.77 -5.40 -6.36
C ALA A 21 12.34 -6.29 -7.48
N MET A 22 11.48 -6.88 -8.30
CA MET A 22 11.91 -7.63 -9.49
C MET A 22 12.74 -6.76 -10.45
N TRP A 23 12.35 -5.51 -10.67
CA TRP A 23 13.13 -4.60 -11.52
C TRP A 23 14.47 -4.21 -10.91
N LEU A 24 14.56 -4.09 -9.58
CA LEU A 24 15.81 -3.84 -8.88
C LEU A 24 16.78 -5.01 -9.07
N GLU A 25 16.29 -6.24 -8.99
CA GLU A 25 17.09 -7.45 -9.25
C GLU A 25 17.57 -7.54 -10.71
N LEU A 26 16.76 -7.08 -11.66
CA LEU A 26 17.08 -7.07 -13.09
C LEU A 26 17.96 -5.88 -13.52
N ALA A 27 18.06 -4.83 -12.70
CA ALA A 27 18.89 -3.68 -12.98
C ALA A 27 20.37 -4.10 -12.90
N THR A 28 20.98 -4.37 -14.05
CA THR A 28 22.40 -4.75 -14.14
C THR A 28 23.30 -3.63 -13.59
N SER A 29 24.39 -4.05 -12.95
CA SER A 29 25.36 -3.23 -12.19
C SER A 29 25.97 -2.03 -12.93
N ASN A 30 25.75 -1.89 -14.25
CA ASN A 30 26.24 -0.78 -15.06
C ASN A 30 25.33 0.45 -15.07
N LYS A 31 24.18 0.43 -14.37
CA LYS A 31 23.24 1.56 -14.26
C LYS A 31 22.85 1.83 -12.81
N SER A 32 23.83 2.15 -11.96
CA SER A 32 23.63 2.43 -10.53
C SER A 32 22.51 3.46 -10.25
N ASP A 33 22.39 4.49 -11.10
CA ASP A 33 21.35 5.51 -10.97
C ASP A 33 19.91 4.94 -11.08
N ILE A 34 19.71 3.86 -11.84
CA ILE A 34 18.39 3.22 -11.99
C ILE A 34 18.07 2.37 -10.76
N SER A 35 19.03 1.56 -10.28
CA SER A 35 18.84 0.76 -9.07
C SER A 35 18.58 1.65 -7.85
N ASP A 36 19.29 2.78 -7.74
CA ASP A 36 19.12 3.73 -6.64
C ASP A 36 17.72 4.37 -6.66
N LYS A 37 17.22 4.75 -7.84
CA LYS A 37 15.86 5.29 -7.97
C LYS A 37 14.79 4.26 -7.63
N ILE A 38 14.94 3.01 -8.08
CA ILE A 38 13.99 1.94 -7.77
C ILE A 38 14.00 1.65 -6.26
N GLY A 39 15.19 1.54 -5.66
CA GLY A 39 15.35 1.34 -4.22
C GLY A 39 14.74 2.48 -3.40
N ALA A 40 14.89 3.73 -3.84
CA ALA A 40 14.25 4.88 -3.21
C ALA A 40 12.72 4.78 -3.25
N ILE A 41 12.12 4.38 -4.37
CA ILE A 41 10.67 4.20 -4.47
C ILE A 41 10.19 3.04 -3.58
N ILE A 42 10.90 1.91 -3.56
CA ILE A 42 10.58 0.79 -2.66
C ILE A 42 10.57 1.26 -1.20
N THR A 43 11.58 2.05 -0.81
CA THR A 43 11.69 2.63 0.55
C THR A 43 10.54 3.59 0.85
N LEU A 44 10.14 4.44 -0.11
CA LEU A 44 9.00 5.35 0.06
C LEU A 44 7.66 4.62 0.23
N LEU A 45 7.52 3.43 -0.37
CA LEU A 45 6.32 2.61 -0.27
C LEU A 45 6.32 1.69 0.96
N ASP A 46 7.45 1.58 1.68
CA ASP A 46 7.55 0.73 2.85
C ASP A 46 6.56 1.16 3.95
N GLY A 47 5.82 0.19 4.50
CA GLY A 47 4.77 0.44 5.49
C GLY A 47 3.48 1.10 4.99
N VAL A 48 3.40 1.54 3.73
CA VAL A 48 2.17 2.14 3.16
C VAL A 48 0.99 1.16 3.17
N PRO A 49 1.13 -0.11 2.73
CA PRO A 49 0.03 -1.09 2.81
C PRO A 49 -0.50 -1.28 4.23
N GLU A 50 0.39 -1.35 5.22
CA GLU A 50 0.05 -1.55 6.63
C GLU A 50 -0.70 -0.34 7.19
N ALA A 51 -0.25 0.87 6.86
CA ALA A 51 -0.93 2.11 7.23
C ALA A 51 -2.35 2.17 6.63
N MET A 52 -2.53 1.74 5.37
CA MET A 52 -3.84 1.67 4.72
C MET A 52 -4.77 0.67 5.39
N ILE A 53 -4.30 -0.54 5.71
CA ILE A 53 -5.07 -1.55 6.45
C ILE A 53 -5.50 -0.98 7.81
N SER A 54 -4.57 -0.38 8.55
CA SER A 54 -4.85 0.21 9.86
C SER A 54 -5.89 1.33 9.78
N ALA A 55 -5.80 2.19 8.78
CA ALA A 55 -6.78 3.25 8.55
C ALA A 55 -8.17 2.68 8.23
N ASN A 56 -8.25 1.64 7.39
CA ASN A 56 -9.51 0.98 7.05
C ASN A 56 -10.16 0.33 8.27
N SER A 57 -9.39 -0.35 9.12
CA SER A 57 -9.91 -0.93 10.37
C SER A 57 -10.45 0.14 11.31
N LYS A 58 -9.72 1.26 11.51
CA LYS A 58 -10.18 2.37 12.36
C LYS A 58 -11.47 3.02 11.83
N LEU A 59 -11.60 3.15 10.50
CA LEU A 59 -12.82 3.65 9.88
C LEU A 59 -14.00 2.70 10.13
N ALA A 60 -13.79 1.39 10.00
CA ALA A 60 -14.82 0.38 10.29
C ALA A 60 -15.27 0.44 11.75
N ASP A 61 -14.33 0.57 12.70
CA ASP A 61 -14.63 0.69 14.13
C ASP A 61 -15.45 1.94 14.44
N TYR A 62 -15.08 3.08 13.83
CA TYR A 62 -15.80 4.34 13.98
C TYR A 62 -17.26 4.23 13.50
N ILE A 63 -17.47 3.69 12.30
CA ILE A 63 -18.81 3.51 11.72
C ILE A 63 -19.66 2.58 12.60
N PHE A 64 -19.08 1.49 13.11
CA PHE A 64 -19.78 0.57 14.00
C PHE A 64 -20.21 1.23 15.31
N LYS A 65 -19.34 2.06 15.90
CA LYS A 65 -19.63 2.82 17.12
C LYS A 65 -20.77 3.81 16.90
N GLU A 66 -20.72 4.60 15.83
CA GLU A 66 -21.77 5.56 15.46
C GLU A 66 -23.14 4.88 15.24
N TYR A 67 -23.15 3.73 14.57
CA TYR A 67 -24.36 2.94 14.38
C TYR A 67 -24.93 2.42 15.72
N LYS A 68 -24.08 1.98 16.64
CA LYS A 68 -24.51 1.53 17.97
C LYS A 68 -25.09 2.67 18.81
N GLU A 69 -24.49 3.85 18.72
CA GLU A 69 -24.93 5.05 19.46
C GLU A 69 -26.24 5.62 18.91
N SER A 70 -26.45 5.60 17.58
CA SER A 70 -27.70 6.06 16.96
C SER A 70 -28.90 5.14 17.19
N LYS A 71 -28.67 3.89 17.63
CA LYS A 71 -29.72 2.92 17.98
C LYS A 71 -30.02 2.82 19.48
N LYS A 72 -29.40 3.68 20.29
CA LYS A 72 -29.58 3.72 21.74
C LYS A 72 -30.47 4.87 22.15
#